data_AF-A0A3D5ZEW4-F1
#
_entry.id   AF-A0A3D5ZEW4-F1
#
_cell.length_a   1.000
_cell.length_b   1.000
_cell.length_c   1.000
_cell.angle_alpha   90.00
_cell.angle_beta   90.00
_cell.angle_gamma   90.00
#
_symmetry.space_group_name_H-M   'P 1'
#
loop_
_entity.id
_entity.type
_entity.pdbx_description
1 polymer ?
#
loop_
_entity_poly.entity_id
_entity_poly.type
_entity_poly.pdbx_seq_one_letter_code
_entity_poly.pdbx_strand_id
1 'polypeptide(L)'
;MKKLIILLLTLPVFGIAQNTVCFTIDSNPDTNDTALAPFTKYVDVLGCFSIYAESTISDEKVLHAAAVAAELLDNNEDGIVDDSAIETQLAGENALMPIFSAENSSVENTFFNNYDGDGVSAVLYEDEVDPTQPGHWGDDATVEEIMHTINHVGHTNIYPAAFSMQPNSSLMSAAMDAARGGQFATVPYPYPDSAWYHYDDQTCDYECMMIEYMYWALVSNMGILDDAQTAEGIANEWEPYNASLLQSMDVLMHALITDPQYKLPLSPPDGNYCPSTASVSDLTTNSTRTLLKITDILGRETKKTARQTLFYIYDDGTVE
;
A
#
# COMPACT_ATOMS: atom_id res chain seq x y z
N MET A 1 -54.55 40.45 11.43
CA MET A 1 -54.22 39.03 11.20
C MET A 1 -53.10 38.96 10.14
N LYS A 2 -51.83 38.96 10.56
CA LYS A 2 -50.69 38.69 9.67
C LYS A 2 -50.11 37.34 10.11
N LYS A 3 -50.16 36.37 9.21
CA LYS A 3 -49.67 35.01 9.42
C LYS A 3 -48.14 35.04 9.43
N LEU A 4 -47.54 34.49 10.48
CA LEU A 4 -46.10 34.25 10.58
C LEU A 4 -45.82 32.89 9.91
N ILE A 5 -45.04 32.90 8.83
CA ILE A 5 -44.53 31.68 8.18
C ILE A 5 -43.24 31.32 8.91
N ILE A 6 -43.20 30.16 9.56
CA ILE A 6 -41.99 29.61 10.16
C ILE A 6 -41.30 28.79 9.07
N LEU A 7 -40.13 29.27 8.62
CA LEU A 7 -39.24 28.55 7.73
C LEU A 7 -38.40 27.58 8.58
N LEU A 8 -38.64 26.27 8.47
CA LEU A 8 -37.73 25.26 9.01
C LEU A 8 -36.47 25.24 8.15
N LEU A 9 -35.35 25.77 8.67
CA LEU A 9 -34.03 25.44 8.14
C LEU A 9 -33.67 24.04 8.62
N THR A 10 -33.63 23.07 7.70
CA THR A 10 -32.92 21.81 7.92
C THR A 10 -31.43 22.09 7.68
N LEU A 11 -30.63 22.13 8.75
CA LEU A 11 -29.17 22.10 8.60
C LEU A 11 -28.78 20.72 8.07
N PRO A 12 -27.94 20.62 7.02
CA PRO A 12 -27.31 19.36 6.67
C PRO A 12 -26.32 19.02 7.78
N VAL A 13 -26.58 17.91 8.48
CA VAL A 13 -25.57 17.27 9.33
C VAL A 13 -24.61 16.58 8.36
N PHE A 14 -23.51 17.25 8.01
CA PHE A 14 -22.35 16.59 7.43
C PHE A 14 -21.75 15.75 8.55
N GLY A 15 -22.09 14.46 8.59
CA GLY A 15 -21.30 13.50 9.35
C GLY A 15 -20.00 13.29 8.58
N ILE A 16 -18.87 13.66 9.18
CA ILE A 16 -17.58 13.14 8.73
C ILE A 16 -17.64 11.65 9.07
N ALA A 17 -17.83 10.81 8.04
CA ALA A 17 -17.64 9.38 8.22
C ALA A 17 -16.16 9.19 8.53
N GLN A 18 -15.86 8.60 9.69
CA GLN A 18 -14.50 8.27 10.07
C GLN A 18 -14.06 7.05 9.26
N ASN A 19 -12.81 7.02 8.79
CA ASN A 19 -12.28 5.87 8.06
C ASN A 19 -12.44 4.59 8.89
N THR A 20 -12.84 3.51 8.23
CA THR A 20 -13.05 2.20 8.86
C THR A 20 -11.82 1.34 8.60
N VAL A 21 -10.95 1.23 9.60
CA VAL A 21 -9.73 0.43 9.52
C VAL A 21 -9.78 -0.69 10.55
N CYS A 22 -9.57 -1.93 10.10
CA CYS A 22 -9.68 -3.14 10.92
C CYS A 22 -8.32 -3.69 11.38
N PHE A 23 -7.31 -2.84 11.49
CA PHE A 23 -6.04 -3.15 12.13
C PHE A 23 -6.06 -2.77 13.62
N THR A 24 -5.17 -3.40 14.39
CA THR A 24 -4.89 -3.02 15.78
C THR A 24 -3.49 -2.46 15.88
N ILE A 25 -3.33 -1.37 16.64
CA ILE A 25 -2.01 -0.86 16.99
C ILE A 25 -1.50 -1.67 18.18
N ASP A 26 -0.42 -2.39 17.96
CA ASP A 26 0.28 -3.17 18.96
C ASP A 26 1.50 -2.41 19.50
N SER A 27 2.07 -2.94 20.59
CA SER A 27 3.36 -2.47 21.08
C SER A 27 4.48 -2.93 20.14
N ASN A 28 5.46 -2.06 19.92
CA ASN A 28 6.65 -2.37 19.13
C ASN A 28 7.29 -3.73 19.55
N PRO A 29 7.37 -4.72 18.64
CA PRO A 29 7.98 -6.02 18.94
C PRO A 29 9.51 -5.98 18.97
N ASP A 30 10.13 -4.99 18.30
CA ASP A 30 11.56 -4.93 18.03
C ASP A 30 12.31 -3.94 18.96
N THR A 31 11.95 -3.94 20.24
CA THR A 31 12.56 -3.05 21.25
C THR A 31 14.06 -3.30 21.52
N ASN A 32 14.63 -4.38 20.98
CA ASN A 32 16.05 -4.70 21.10
C ASN A 32 16.89 -4.23 19.90
N ASP A 33 16.24 -3.88 18.80
CA ASP A 33 16.89 -3.26 17.65
C ASP A 33 17.13 -1.78 17.95
N THR A 34 18.35 -1.27 17.74
CA THR A 34 18.66 0.12 18.12
C THR A 34 17.95 1.14 17.22
N ALA A 35 17.75 0.82 15.94
CA ALA A 35 17.02 1.68 15.02
C ALA A 35 15.53 1.70 15.32
N LEU A 36 14.95 0.54 15.68
CA LEU A 36 13.50 0.41 15.88
C LEU A 36 13.05 0.63 17.33
N ALA A 37 13.91 0.44 18.33
CA ALA A 37 13.56 0.58 19.75
C ALA A 37 12.87 1.90 20.14
N PRO A 38 13.15 3.06 19.52
CA PRO A 38 12.47 4.30 19.87
C PRO A 38 10.98 4.36 19.46
N PHE A 39 10.54 3.55 18.51
CA PHE A 39 9.12 3.49 18.15
C PHE A 39 8.30 2.77 19.22
N THR A 40 7.04 3.17 19.37
CA THR A 40 6.15 2.61 20.41
C THR A 40 4.90 1.96 19.85
N LYS A 41 4.49 2.38 18.65
CA LYS A 41 3.32 1.88 17.94
C LYS A 41 3.78 1.03 16.77
N TYR A 42 3.09 -0.09 16.59
CA TYR A 42 3.37 -1.05 15.54
C TYR A 42 2.08 -1.57 14.93
N VAL A 43 2.06 -1.76 13.62
CA VAL A 43 1.01 -2.50 12.91
C VAL A 43 1.68 -3.45 11.93
N ASP A 44 1.31 -4.73 12.00
CA ASP A 44 1.64 -5.73 10.97
C ASP A 44 0.56 -5.69 9.88
N VAL A 45 0.95 -5.27 8.67
CA VAL A 45 0.07 -5.17 7.51
C VAL A 45 0.25 -6.42 6.66
N LEU A 46 -0.77 -7.27 6.72
CA LEU A 46 -0.88 -8.50 5.92
C LEU A 46 0.31 -9.48 6.08
N GLY A 47 1.11 -9.36 7.15
CA GLY A 47 2.24 -10.25 7.43
C GLY A 47 3.50 -9.96 6.60
N CYS A 48 3.49 -8.91 5.77
CA CYS A 48 4.61 -8.61 4.86
C CYS A 48 5.07 -7.15 4.87
N PHE A 49 4.36 -6.24 5.55
CA PHE A 49 4.74 -4.84 5.63
C PHE A 49 4.46 -4.30 7.03
N SER A 50 5.39 -3.54 7.61
CA SER A 50 5.28 -3.05 8.99
C SER A 50 5.12 -1.54 9.05
N ILE A 51 4.19 -1.03 9.86
CA ILE A 51 4.13 0.39 10.20
C ILE A 51 4.74 0.59 11.58
N TYR A 52 5.74 1.47 11.69
CA TYR A 52 6.35 1.89 12.96
C TYR A 52 6.08 3.36 13.20
N ALA A 53 5.61 3.72 14.39
CA ALA A 53 5.33 5.13 14.70
C ALA A 53 5.73 5.56 16.11
N GLU A 54 6.13 6.83 16.22
CA GLU A 54 6.41 7.48 17.50
C GLU A 54 5.13 7.56 18.36
N SER A 55 5.31 7.65 19.68
CA SER A 55 4.18 7.69 20.62
C SER A 55 3.27 8.91 20.44
N THR A 56 3.79 9.99 19.85
CA THR A 56 3.08 11.25 19.63
C THR A 56 2.16 11.22 18.42
N ILE A 57 2.44 10.36 17.43
CA ILE A 57 1.62 10.22 16.23
C ILE A 57 0.23 9.73 16.62
N SER A 58 -0.84 10.35 16.14
CA SER A 58 -2.20 9.91 16.47
C SER A 58 -2.50 8.48 15.97
N ASP A 59 -3.33 7.73 16.69
CA ASP A 59 -3.74 6.38 16.25
C ASP A 59 -4.40 6.39 14.87
N GLU A 60 -5.16 7.45 14.57
CA GLU A 60 -5.82 7.65 13.27
C GLU A 60 -4.82 7.69 12.11
N LYS A 61 -3.73 8.44 12.26
CA LYS A 61 -2.65 8.52 11.26
C LYS A 61 -1.90 7.20 11.08
N VAL A 62 -1.65 6.48 12.18
CA VAL A 62 -1.01 5.15 12.12
C VAL A 62 -1.89 4.13 11.40
N LEU A 63 -3.20 4.13 11.70
CA LEU A 63 -4.17 3.26 11.05
C LEU A 63 -4.41 3.63 9.59
N HIS A 64 -4.36 4.93 9.24
CA HIS A 64 -4.42 5.40 7.87
C HIS A 64 -3.25 4.86 7.03
N ALA A 65 -2.02 4.99 7.52
CA ALA A 65 -0.85 4.40 6.85
C ALA A 65 -0.96 2.88 6.69
N ALA A 66 -1.48 2.18 7.70
CA ALA A 66 -1.72 0.74 7.61
C ALA A 66 -2.79 0.37 6.58
N ALA A 67 -3.88 1.14 6.50
CA ALA A 67 -4.94 0.95 5.50
C ALA A 67 -4.41 1.17 4.08
N VAL A 68 -3.71 2.28 3.84
CA VAL A 68 -3.12 2.59 2.54
C VAL A 68 -2.13 1.50 2.10
N ALA A 69 -1.26 1.02 2.99
CA ALA A 69 -0.37 -0.10 2.67
C ALA A 69 -1.15 -1.37 2.29
N ALA A 70 -2.23 -1.67 3.00
CA ALA A 70 -3.06 -2.83 2.70
C ALA A 70 -3.80 -2.68 1.37
N GLU A 71 -4.41 -1.53 1.08
CA GLU A 71 -5.14 -1.24 -0.17
C GLU A 71 -4.23 -1.24 -1.41
N LEU A 72 -2.94 -0.90 -1.24
CA LEU A 72 -1.93 -0.98 -2.30
C LEU A 72 -1.45 -2.42 -2.56
N LEU A 73 -1.43 -3.27 -1.53
CA LEU A 73 -0.98 -4.68 -1.62
C LEU A 73 -2.12 -5.66 -1.96
N ASP A 74 -3.33 -5.34 -1.52
CA ASP A 74 -4.59 -6.07 -1.73
C ASP A 74 -5.60 -5.07 -2.29
N ASN A 75 -5.48 -4.79 -3.60
CA ASN A 75 -6.26 -3.75 -4.28
C ASN A 75 -7.72 -4.15 -4.51
N ASN A 76 -8.06 -5.40 -4.20
CA ASN A 76 -9.42 -5.93 -4.26
C ASN A 76 -10.08 -6.05 -2.87
N GLU A 77 -9.32 -5.79 -1.80
CA GLU A 77 -9.71 -5.78 -0.39
C GLU A 77 -10.33 -7.09 0.12
N ASP A 78 -9.87 -8.25 -0.37
CA ASP A 78 -10.34 -9.57 0.07
C ASP A 78 -9.57 -10.15 1.27
N GLY A 79 -8.57 -9.43 1.77
CA GLY A 79 -7.72 -9.79 2.90
C GLY A 79 -6.45 -10.54 2.50
N ILE A 80 -6.15 -10.65 1.21
CA ILE A 80 -5.03 -11.41 0.67
C ILE A 80 -4.22 -10.53 -0.28
N VAL A 81 -2.89 -10.49 -0.10
CA VAL A 81 -2.00 -9.76 -1.01
C VAL A 81 -2.16 -10.28 -2.44
N ASP A 82 -2.38 -9.38 -3.39
CA ASP A 82 -2.71 -9.70 -4.79
C ASP A 82 -1.54 -10.40 -5.52
N ASP A 83 -0.30 -10.14 -5.09
CA ASP A 83 0.91 -10.77 -5.60
C ASP A 83 1.73 -11.43 -4.48
N SER A 84 1.58 -12.75 -4.34
CA SER A 84 2.33 -13.56 -3.38
C SER A 84 3.87 -13.48 -3.51
N ALA A 85 4.40 -13.13 -4.69
CA ALA A 85 5.84 -12.95 -4.86
C ALA A 85 6.30 -11.63 -4.22
N ILE A 86 5.50 -10.57 -4.34
CA ILE A 86 5.72 -9.29 -3.65
C ILE A 86 5.53 -9.49 -2.14
N GLU A 87 4.48 -10.17 -1.69
CA GLU A 87 4.28 -10.53 -0.28
C GLU A 87 5.53 -11.19 0.32
N THR A 88 6.06 -12.21 -0.36
CA THR A 88 7.26 -12.94 0.09
C THR A 88 8.50 -12.06 0.10
N GLN A 89 8.68 -11.20 -0.91
CA GLN A 89 9.82 -10.28 -0.98
C GLN A 89 9.79 -9.25 0.15
N LEU A 90 8.65 -8.58 0.34
CA LEU A 90 8.49 -7.56 1.37
C LEU A 90 8.66 -8.17 2.76
N ALA A 91 8.07 -9.34 3.03
CA ALA A 91 8.30 -10.05 4.29
C ALA A 91 9.77 -10.45 4.49
N GLY A 92 10.44 -10.88 3.41
CA GLY A 92 11.85 -11.30 3.44
C GLY A 92 12.83 -10.16 3.75
N GLU A 93 12.56 -8.96 3.22
CA GLU A 93 13.37 -7.76 3.45
C GLU A 93 12.93 -6.97 4.70
N ASN A 94 11.91 -7.46 5.41
CA ASN A 94 11.26 -6.75 6.52
C ASN A 94 10.80 -5.34 6.10
N ALA A 95 10.06 -5.26 5.00
CA ALA A 95 9.59 -3.99 4.46
C ALA A 95 8.77 -3.22 5.51
N LEU A 96 9.07 -1.93 5.67
CA LEU A 96 8.46 -1.12 6.70
C LEU A 96 8.32 0.35 6.30
N MET A 97 7.36 1.03 6.90
CA MET A 97 7.17 2.48 6.83
C MET A 97 7.32 3.08 8.23
N PRO A 98 8.40 3.83 8.50
CA PRO A 98 8.53 4.58 9.74
C PRO A 98 7.79 5.93 9.62
N ILE A 99 7.00 6.26 10.64
CA ILE A 99 6.33 7.56 10.78
C ILE A 99 6.99 8.33 11.92
N PHE A 100 7.69 9.39 11.55
CA PHE A 100 8.40 10.28 12.46
C PHE A 100 7.55 11.49 12.84
N SER A 101 7.84 12.07 13.99
CA SER A 101 7.15 13.28 14.48
C SER A 101 7.46 14.53 13.65
N ALA A 102 8.65 14.61 13.06
CA ALA A 102 9.10 15.69 12.19
C ALA A 102 10.46 15.33 11.57
N GLU A 103 10.86 16.05 10.52
CA GLU A 103 12.20 16.00 9.96
C GLU A 103 13.26 16.38 11.02
N ASN A 104 14.38 15.65 11.00
CA ASN A 104 15.47 15.68 11.96
C ASN A 104 15.07 15.39 13.42
N SER A 105 14.01 14.61 13.67
CA SER A 105 13.63 14.21 15.04
C SER A 105 14.72 13.34 15.70
N SER A 106 14.70 13.22 17.03
CA SER A 106 15.65 12.32 17.71
C SER A 106 15.45 10.85 17.34
N VAL A 107 14.21 10.45 17.04
CA VAL A 107 13.87 9.07 16.65
C VAL A 107 14.34 8.82 15.22
N GLU A 108 14.08 9.75 14.30
CA GLU A 108 14.57 9.68 12.93
C GLU A 108 16.10 9.61 12.85
N ASN A 109 16.79 10.51 13.56
CA ASN A 109 18.24 10.46 13.64
C ASN A 109 18.74 9.13 14.22
N THR A 110 18.04 8.56 15.19
CA THR A 110 18.41 7.24 15.74
C THR A 110 18.18 6.15 14.70
N PHE A 111 17.06 6.18 13.99
CA PHE A 111 16.75 5.24 12.92
C PHE A 111 17.82 5.28 11.83
N PHE A 112 18.04 6.42 11.16
CA PHE A 112 19.01 6.52 10.06
C PHE A 112 20.46 6.24 10.46
N ASN A 113 20.85 6.53 11.70
CA ASN A 113 22.21 6.22 12.15
C ASN A 113 22.44 4.74 12.47
N ASN A 114 21.40 3.94 12.64
CA ASN A 114 21.51 2.56 13.11
C ASN A 114 20.82 1.52 12.21
N TYR A 115 19.94 1.93 11.30
CA TYR A 115 19.26 1.04 10.37
C TYR A 115 20.21 0.62 9.25
N ASP A 116 20.38 -0.69 9.08
CA ASP A 116 21.23 -1.31 8.05
C ASP A 116 20.49 -2.34 7.19
N GLY A 117 19.15 -2.33 7.24
CA GLY A 117 18.28 -3.19 6.44
C GLY A 117 17.90 -2.59 5.08
N ASP A 118 17.28 -3.42 4.24
CA ASP A 118 16.88 -3.06 2.86
C ASP A 118 15.35 -2.85 2.72
N GLY A 119 14.59 -2.97 3.82
CA GLY A 119 13.13 -2.87 3.84
C GLY A 119 12.53 -1.45 3.83
N VAL A 120 13.34 -0.39 3.73
CA VAL A 120 12.86 1.01 3.72
C VAL A 120 13.35 1.70 2.46
N SER A 121 12.49 2.47 1.82
CA SER A 121 12.88 3.31 0.68
C SER A 121 12.38 4.74 0.78
N ALA A 122 11.51 5.00 1.76
CA ALA A 122 10.77 6.22 1.94
C ALA A 122 10.33 6.31 3.43
N VAL A 123 10.02 7.50 3.92
CA VAL A 123 9.64 7.73 5.32
C VAL A 123 8.49 8.75 5.37
N LEU A 124 7.64 8.67 6.40
CA LEU A 124 6.56 9.64 6.59
C LEU A 124 6.84 10.55 7.78
N TYR A 125 6.45 11.82 7.66
CA TYR A 125 6.38 12.75 8.78
C TYR A 125 4.94 12.97 9.25
N GLU A 126 4.77 13.31 10.52
CA GLU A 126 3.44 13.47 11.13
C GLU A 126 2.56 14.44 10.35
N ASP A 127 3.10 15.54 9.85
CA ASP A 127 2.39 16.58 9.13
C ASP A 127 2.05 16.24 7.68
N GLU A 128 2.60 15.16 7.13
CA GLU A 128 2.35 14.67 5.78
C GLU A 128 1.25 13.61 5.69
N VAL A 129 0.74 13.17 6.84
CA VAL A 129 -0.31 12.15 6.91
C VAL A 129 -1.67 12.83 7.17
N ASP A 130 -2.54 12.87 6.18
CA ASP A 130 -3.92 13.38 6.30
C ASP A 130 -4.95 12.29 5.97
N PRO A 131 -5.49 11.61 7.01
CA PRO A 131 -6.51 10.56 6.83
C PRO A 131 -7.80 11.03 6.16
N THR A 132 -8.06 12.34 6.08
CA THR A 132 -9.28 12.88 5.48
C THR A 132 -9.23 13.01 3.97
N GLN A 133 -8.03 12.94 3.38
CA GLN A 133 -7.80 13.08 1.95
C GLN A 133 -6.75 12.08 1.43
N PRO A 134 -7.04 10.75 1.48
CA PRO A 134 -6.09 9.71 1.11
C PRO A 134 -5.38 9.95 -0.23
N GLY A 135 -4.06 10.09 -0.19
CA GLY A 135 -3.20 10.30 -1.36
C GLY A 135 -3.37 11.64 -2.07
N HIS A 136 -4.16 12.58 -1.54
CA HIS A 136 -4.34 13.87 -2.18
C HIS A 136 -3.04 14.67 -2.17
N TRP A 137 -2.59 15.08 -3.36
CA TRP A 137 -1.31 15.75 -3.54
C TRP A 137 -1.24 17.05 -2.72
N GLY A 138 -0.16 17.19 -1.96
CA GLY A 138 0.09 18.33 -1.09
C GLY A 138 -0.64 18.30 0.26
N ASP A 139 -1.53 17.33 0.51
CA ASP A 139 -2.21 17.14 1.80
C ASP A 139 -1.85 15.80 2.48
N ASP A 140 -1.76 14.70 1.72
CA ASP A 140 -1.46 13.35 2.24
C ASP A 140 -0.41 12.63 1.39
N ALA A 141 0.84 12.59 1.86
CA ALA A 141 1.94 11.86 1.21
C ALA A 141 1.92 10.35 1.50
N THR A 142 0.95 9.85 2.27
CA THR A 142 0.89 8.45 2.71
C THR A 142 0.91 7.47 1.53
N VAL A 143 0.18 7.75 0.45
CA VAL A 143 0.18 6.89 -0.75
C VAL A 143 1.55 6.90 -1.43
N GLU A 144 2.20 8.05 -1.53
CA GLU A 144 3.50 8.22 -2.17
C GLU A 144 4.60 7.41 -1.48
N GLU A 145 4.83 7.69 -0.19
CA GLU A 145 5.95 7.11 0.55
C GLU A 145 5.80 5.59 0.71
N ILE A 146 4.56 5.11 0.92
CA ILE A 146 4.29 3.67 1.02
C ILE A 146 4.45 3.00 -0.35
N MET A 147 3.97 3.63 -1.43
CA MET A 147 4.13 3.12 -2.79
C MET A 147 5.61 3.05 -3.19
N HIS A 148 6.41 4.08 -2.88
CA HIS A 148 7.86 4.07 -3.05
C HIS A 148 8.49 2.84 -2.39
N THR A 149 8.16 2.56 -1.13
CA THR A 149 8.71 1.39 -0.42
C THR A 149 8.23 0.07 -1.01
N ILE A 150 6.92 -0.10 -1.29
CA ILE A 150 6.39 -1.33 -1.89
C ILE A 150 7.03 -1.60 -3.26
N ASN A 151 7.13 -0.59 -4.13
CA ASN A 151 7.65 -0.78 -5.46
C ASN A 151 9.16 -0.97 -5.46
N HIS A 152 9.90 -0.17 -4.69
CA HIS A 152 11.36 -0.28 -4.60
C HIS A 152 11.78 -1.63 -4.01
N VAL A 153 11.26 -2.00 -2.83
CA VAL A 153 11.62 -3.25 -2.15
C VAL A 153 11.01 -4.47 -2.88
N GLY A 154 9.79 -4.34 -3.40
CA GLY A 154 9.05 -5.40 -4.08
C GLY A 154 9.33 -5.46 -5.59
N HIS A 155 8.61 -4.65 -6.38
CA HIS A 155 8.54 -4.77 -7.84
C HIS A 155 9.89 -4.69 -8.54
N THR A 156 10.81 -3.83 -8.10
CA THR A 156 12.14 -3.73 -8.74
C THR A 156 12.98 -5.01 -8.58
N ASN A 157 12.79 -5.73 -7.46
CA ASN A 157 13.50 -6.97 -7.14
C ASN A 157 12.84 -8.21 -7.75
N ILE A 158 11.50 -8.28 -7.75
CA ILE A 158 10.74 -9.43 -8.27
C ILE A 158 10.67 -9.42 -9.80
N TYR A 159 10.58 -8.23 -10.41
CA TYR A 159 10.40 -8.06 -11.85
C TYR A 159 11.49 -7.15 -12.46
N PRO A 160 12.79 -7.49 -12.35
CA PRO A 160 13.88 -6.58 -12.73
C PRO A 160 13.92 -6.26 -14.24
N ALA A 161 13.48 -7.19 -15.09
CA ALA A 161 13.37 -6.91 -16.53
C ALA A 161 12.34 -5.80 -16.85
N ALA A 162 11.37 -5.60 -15.97
CA ALA A 162 10.34 -4.59 -16.08
C ALA A 162 10.70 -3.30 -15.34
N PHE A 163 11.20 -3.41 -14.10
CA PHE A 163 11.33 -2.28 -13.17
C PHE A 163 12.74 -2.07 -12.57
N SER A 164 13.79 -2.74 -13.05
CA SER A 164 15.14 -2.38 -12.59
C SER A 164 15.43 -0.90 -12.89
N MET A 165 16.07 -0.21 -11.95
CA MET A 165 16.18 1.25 -11.99
C MET A 165 17.47 1.75 -12.60
N GLN A 166 18.43 0.87 -12.94
CA GLN A 166 19.67 1.29 -13.58
C GLN A 166 19.43 1.74 -15.04
N PRO A 167 20.28 2.62 -15.61
CA PRO A 167 20.14 3.02 -17.01
C PRO A 167 20.18 1.82 -17.98
N ASN A 168 19.24 1.77 -18.93
CA ASN A 168 19.10 0.69 -19.92
C ASN A 168 18.88 -0.72 -19.32
N SER A 169 18.38 -0.82 -18.09
CA SER A 169 18.22 -2.11 -17.40
C SER A 169 16.86 -2.76 -17.58
N SER A 170 15.82 -1.98 -17.87
CA SER A 170 14.42 -2.43 -17.80
C SER A 170 13.50 -1.70 -18.78
N LEU A 171 12.27 -2.20 -18.92
CA LEU A 171 11.19 -1.52 -19.66
C LEU A 171 10.91 -0.12 -19.08
N MET A 172 10.87 0.00 -17.75
CA MET A 172 10.65 1.28 -17.06
C MET A 172 11.78 2.27 -17.37
N SER A 173 13.04 1.83 -17.39
CA SER A 173 14.17 2.71 -17.72
C SER A 173 14.10 3.27 -19.14
N ALA A 174 13.63 2.46 -20.10
CA ALA A 174 13.40 2.92 -21.46
C ALA A 174 12.21 3.89 -21.57
N ALA A 175 11.17 3.71 -20.74
CA ALA A 175 10.03 4.61 -20.67
C ALA A 175 10.42 5.98 -20.07
N MET A 176 11.13 6.00 -18.94
CA MET A 176 11.57 7.24 -18.30
C MET A 176 12.53 8.03 -19.20
N ASP A 177 13.43 7.37 -19.91
CA ASP A 177 14.32 8.05 -20.85
C ASP A 177 13.55 8.69 -22.02
N ALA A 178 12.44 8.09 -22.47
CA ALA A 178 11.56 8.72 -23.43
C ALA A 178 10.83 9.93 -22.82
N ALA A 179 10.32 9.78 -21.59
CA ALA A 179 9.58 10.83 -20.87
C ALA A 179 10.39 12.09 -20.58
N ARG A 180 11.71 11.94 -20.39
CA ARG A 180 12.64 13.05 -20.17
C ARG A 180 13.27 13.57 -21.47
N GLY A 181 12.91 13.02 -22.63
CA GLY A 181 13.50 13.38 -23.92
C GLY A 181 14.96 12.91 -24.10
N GLY A 182 15.43 11.98 -23.28
CA GLY A 182 16.78 11.41 -23.31
C GLY A 182 17.18 10.72 -22.01
N GLN A 183 18.33 10.05 -22.02
CA GLN A 183 18.92 9.42 -20.84
C GLN A 183 19.82 10.41 -20.10
N PHE A 184 19.48 10.74 -18.85
CA PHE A 184 20.23 11.66 -18.00
C PHE A 184 20.46 11.03 -16.62
N ALA A 185 21.72 10.88 -16.23
CA ALA A 185 22.11 10.27 -14.95
C ALA A 185 21.80 11.16 -13.72
N THR A 186 21.62 12.46 -13.94
CA THR A 186 21.24 13.48 -12.96
C THR A 186 20.16 14.36 -13.58
N VAL A 187 19.45 15.15 -12.78
CA VAL A 187 18.45 16.09 -13.30
C VAL A 187 19.07 17.04 -14.35
N PRO A 188 18.58 17.06 -15.60
CA PRO A 188 19.05 17.97 -16.63
C PRO A 188 18.50 19.39 -16.44
N TYR A 189 19.28 20.40 -16.82
CA TYR A 189 18.86 21.79 -16.79
C TYR A 189 19.29 22.56 -18.06
N PRO A 190 18.37 22.92 -18.97
CA PRO A 190 16.95 22.55 -19.00
C PRO A 190 16.72 21.11 -19.48
N TYR A 191 15.52 20.58 -19.23
CA TYR A 191 15.02 19.42 -19.96
C TYR A 191 14.77 19.77 -21.45
N PRO A 192 14.82 18.78 -22.36
CA PRO A 192 14.41 18.96 -23.75
C PRO A 192 12.91 19.35 -23.88
N ASP A 193 12.56 20.21 -24.84
CA ASP A 193 11.17 20.64 -25.11
C ASP A 193 10.18 19.49 -25.42
N SER A 194 10.67 18.29 -25.67
CA SER A 194 9.85 17.09 -25.93
C SER A 194 9.58 16.24 -24.69
N ALA A 195 10.13 16.63 -23.54
CA ALA A 195 9.91 15.93 -22.27
C ALA A 195 8.54 16.28 -21.70
N TRP A 196 7.99 15.37 -20.89
CA TRP A 196 6.79 15.56 -20.08
C TRP A 196 6.98 15.17 -18.61
N TYR A 197 8.18 14.65 -18.29
CA TYR A 197 8.65 14.41 -16.94
C TYR A 197 9.89 15.27 -16.69
N HIS A 198 9.78 16.16 -15.71
CA HIS A 198 10.66 17.28 -15.45
C HIS A 198 11.06 17.37 -13.97
N TYR A 199 11.28 16.21 -13.31
CA TYR A 199 11.65 16.14 -11.90
C TYR A 199 12.76 17.15 -11.56
N ASP A 200 12.55 17.95 -10.51
CA ASP A 200 13.33 19.18 -10.31
C ASP A 200 14.26 19.13 -9.08
N ASP A 201 14.19 18.09 -8.25
CA ASP A 201 15.12 17.88 -7.14
C ASP A 201 16.54 17.56 -7.67
N GLN A 202 17.42 18.56 -7.55
CA GLN A 202 18.81 18.49 -8.01
C GLN A 202 19.70 17.53 -7.20
N THR A 203 19.21 17.00 -6.08
CA THR A 203 19.92 16.00 -5.26
C THR A 203 19.70 14.58 -5.77
N CYS A 204 18.66 14.40 -6.59
CA CYS A 204 18.21 13.12 -7.11
C CYS A 204 19.09 12.61 -8.26
N ASP A 205 19.42 11.32 -8.21
CA ASP A 205 20.10 10.61 -9.29
C ASP A 205 19.09 9.85 -10.18
N TYR A 206 19.61 9.03 -11.09
CA TYR A 206 18.79 8.26 -12.02
C TYR A 206 17.79 7.33 -11.33
N GLU A 207 18.18 6.67 -10.23
CA GLU A 207 17.32 5.69 -9.55
C GLU A 207 16.25 6.40 -8.73
N CYS A 208 16.61 7.48 -8.05
CA CYS A 208 15.66 8.34 -7.38
C CYS A 208 14.62 8.90 -8.38
N MET A 209 15.04 9.42 -9.55
CA MET A 209 14.06 9.90 -10.55
C MET A 209 13.17 8.77 -11.09
N MET A 210 13.62 7.53 -11.05
CA MET A 210 12.89 6.37 -11.55
C MET A 210 11.75 5.96 -10.63
N ILE A 211 12.00 5.91 -9.32
CA ILE A 211 10.95 5.51 -8.37
C ILE A 211 9.83 6.55 -8.33
N GLU A 212 10.20 7.83 -8.40
CA GLU A 212 9.30 8.97 -8.55
C GLU A 212 8.48 8.89 -9.83
N TYR A 213 9.12 8.59 -10.96
CA TYR A 213 8.43 8.39 -12.24
C TYR A 213 7.38 7.28 -12.18
N MET A 214 7.69 6.18 -11.47
CA MET A 214 6.75 5.09 -11.26
C MET A 214 5.56 5.52 -10.42
N TYR A 215 5.79 6.24 -9.33
CA TYR A 215 4.74 6.83 -8.50
C TYR A 215 3.84 7.75 -9.33
N TRP A 216 4.40 8.77 -9.99
CA TRP A 216 3.65 9.74 -10.82
C TRP A 216 2.73 9.04 -11.83
N ALA A 217 3.23 8.00 -12.50
CA ALA A 217 2.46 7.23 -13.47
C ALA A 217 1.32 6.44 -12.80
N LEU A 218 1.57 5.78 -11.67
CA LEU A 218 0.56 5.00 -10.94
C LEU A 218 -0.57 5.90 -10.41
N VAL A 219 -0.25 6.99 -9.73
CA VAL A 219 -1.28 7.88 -9.14
C VAL A 219 -2.05 8.66 -10.21
N SER A 220 -1.43 8.97 -11.35
CA SER A 220 -2.13 9.50 -12.53
C SER A 220 -3.13 8.49 -13.08
N ASN A 221 -2.74 7.21 -13.17
CA ASN A 221 -3.61 6.15 -13.66
C ASN A 221 -4.78 5.85 -12.71
N MET A 222 -4.56 5.92 -11.40
CA MET A 222 -5.60 5.80 -10.38
C MET A 222 -6.56 7.00 -10.35
N GLY A 223 -6.19 8.12 -10.99
CA GLY A 223 -6.98 9.34 -11.01
C GLY A 223 -6.85 10.20 -9.75
N ILE A 224 -5.85 9.94 -8.91
CA ILE A 224 -5.58 10.71 -7.68
C ILE A 224 -5.24 12.16 -8.00
N LEU A 225 -4.55 12.38 -9.12
CA LEU A 225 -4.13 13.71 -9.57
C LEU A 225 -5.14 14.38 -10.54
N ASP A 226 -6.31 13.76 -10.80
CA ASP A 226 -7.28 14.19 -11.82
C ASP A 226 -8.21 15.32 -11.35
N ASP A 227 -7.63 16.37 -10.77
CA ASP A 227 -8.30 17.63 -10.49
C ASP A 227 -7.49 18.83 -11.02
N ALA A 228 -8.20 19.93 -11.26
CA ALA A 228 -7.61 21.09 -11.94
C ALA A 228 -6.56 21.83 -11.08
N GLN A 229 -6.69 21.81 -9.76
CA GLN A 229 -5.76 22.48 -8.86
C GLN A 229 -4.46 21.70 -8.77
N THR A 230 -4.53 20.39 -8.56
CA THR A 230 -3.36 19.51 -8.57
C THR A 230 -2.66 19.54 -9.91
N ALA A 231 -3.40 19.42 -11.02
CA ALA A 231 -2.84 19.48 -12.37
C ALA A 231 -2.08 20.79 -12.65
N GLU A 232 -2.56 21.94 -12.14
CA GLU A 232 -1.82 23.21 -12.25
C GLU A 232 -0.59 23.24 -11.34
N GLY A 233 -0.71 22.68 -10.12
CA GLY A 233 0.34 22.64 -9.12
C GLY A 233 1.56 21.81 -9.50
N ILE A 234 1.36 20.73 -10.26
CA ILE A 234 2.43 19.78 -10.65
C ILE A 234 2.93 19.97 -12.09
N ALA A 235 2.32 20.87 -12.88
CA ALA A 235 2.59 20.99 -14.32
C ALA A 235 4.04 21.36 -14.67
N ASN A 236 4.83 21.89 -13.73
CA ASN A 236 6.26 22.13 -13.91
C ASN A 236 7.10 20.85 -13.90
N GLU A 237 6.59 19.77 -13.30
CA GLU A 237 7.29 18.50 -13.08
C GLU A 237 6.65 17.33 -13.85
N TRP A 238 5.32 17.26 -13.92
CA TRP A 238 4.60 16.14 -14.51
C TRP A 238 3.39 16.59 -15.31
N GLU A 239 3.36 16.29 -16.61
CA GLU A 239 2.25 16.67 -17.49
C GLU A 239 1.07 15.67 -17.55
N PRO A 240 1.27 14.33 -17.56
CA PRO A 240 0.16 13.41 -17.74
C PRO A 240 -0.56 13.05 -16.42
N TYR A 241 -1.16 14.05 -15.77
CA TYR A 241 -1.80 13.97 -14.45
C TYR A 241 -3.07 13.09 -14.35
N ASN A 242 -3.54 12.47 -15.43
CA ASN A 242 -4.69 11.55 -15.36
C ASN A 242 -4.54 10.38 -16.32
N ALA A 243 -5.36 9.34 -16.12
CA ALA A 243 -5.29 8.10 -16.89
C ALA A 243 -5.37 8.31 -18.41
N SER A 244 -6.20 9.24 -18.87
CA SER A 244 -6.36 9.51 -20.32
C SER A 244 -5.13 10.19 -20.91
N LEU A 245 -4.56 11.18 -20.21
CA LEU A 245 -3.34 11.85 -20.64
C LEU A 245 -2.17 10.88 -20.61
N LEU A 246 -2.00 10.13 -19.52
CA LEU A 246 -0.95 9.10 -19.38
C LEU A 246 -1.00 8.08 -20.51
N GLN A 247 -2.19 7.52 -20.80
CA GLN A 247 -2.37 6.56 -21.88
C GLN A 247 -1.97 7.12 -23.25
N SER A 248 -2.19 8.41 -23.49
CA SER A 248 -1.94 9.05 -24.78
C SER A 248 -0.51 9.59 -24.96
N MET A 249 0.13 9.99 -23.85
CA MET A 249 1.43 10.67 -23.84
C MET A 249 2.55 9.69 -23.50
N ASP A 250 2.42 8.95 -22.40
CA ASP A 250 3.41 7.98 -21.93
C ASP A 250 2.94 6.54 -22.19
N VAL A 251 2.83 6.21 -23.47
CA VAL A 251 2.31 4.90 -23.92
C VAL A 251 3.16 3.74 -23.38
N LEU A 252 4.47 3.94 -23.22
CA LEU A 252 5.38 2.91 -22.73
C LEU A 252 5.12 2.61 -21.26
N MET A 253 5.06 3.65 -20.42
CA MET A 253 4.82 3.46 -19.00
C MET A 253 3.39 3.03 -18.71
N HIS A 254 2.39 3.62 -19.38
CA HIS A 254 1.00 3.18 -19.26
C HIS A 254 0.87 1.67 -19.59
N ALA A 255 1.46 1.21 -20.69
CA ALA A 255 1.43 -0.22 -21.05
C ALA A 255 2.09 -1.10 -19.99
N LEU A 256 3.15 -0.61 -19.34
CA LEU A 256 3.85 -1.33 -18.29
C LEU A 256 3.04 -1.42 -17.00
N ILE A 257 2.54 -0.30 -16.49
CA ILE A 257 1.84 -0.27 -15.19
C ILE A 257 0.43 -0.89 -15.23
N THR A 258 -0.16 -0.99 -16.43
CA THR A 258 -1.48 -1.63 -16.62
C THR A 258 -1.38 -3.10 -17.07
N ASP A 259 -0.17 -3.65 -17.19
CA ASP A 259 0.00 -5.07 -17.50
C ASP A 259 -0.38 -5.91 -16.26
N PRO A 260 -1.43 -6.76 -16.35
CA PRO A 260 -1.91 -7.56 -15.23
C PRO A 260 -0.89 -8.58 -14.72
N GLN A 261 0.21 -8.81 -15.45
CA GLN A 261 1.31 -9.65 -15.00
C GLN A 261 1.99 -9.09 -13.75
N TYR A 262 2.10 -7.76 -13.60
CA TYR A 262 2.88 -7.13 -12.53
C TYR A 262 2.07 -6.78 -11.29
N LYS A 263 0.74 -7.02 -11.32
CA LYS A 263 -0.15 -6.87 -10.16
C LYS A 263 0.02 -5.53 -9.43
N LEU A 264 0.27 -4.48 -10.20
CA LEU A 264 0.30 -3.13 -9.66
C LEU A 264 -1.13 -2.68 -9.31
N PRO A 265 -1.31 -1.92 -8.23
CA PRO A 265 -2.62 -1.43 -7.84
C PRO A 265 -3.16 -0.47 -8.92
N LEU A 266 -4.46 -0.59 -9.23
CA LEU A 266 -5.13 0.23 -10.24
C LEU A 266 -6.26 1.09 -9.64
N SER A 267 -6.75 0.73 -8.46
CA SER A 267 -7.73 1.51 -7.70
C SER A 267 -7.00 2.39 -6.67
N PRO A 268 -7.38 3.67 -6.52
CA PRO A 268 -6.82 4.54 -5.50
C PRO A 268 -7.22 4.07 -4.09
N PRO A 269 -6.31 4.14 -3.10
CA PRO A 269 -6.69 3.96 -1.71
C PRO A 269 -7.72 5.02 -1.26
N ASP A 270 -8.70 4.60 -0.47
CA ASP A 270 -9.69 5.46 0.17
C ASP A 270 -9.55 5.53 1.70
N GLY A 271 -8.53 4.85 2.24
CA GLY A 271 -8.19 4.83 3.66
C GLY A 271 -9.09 3.91 4.49
N ASN A 272 -9.99 3.14 3.87
CA ASN A 272 -10.82 2.15 4.53
C ASN A 272 -10.32 0.74 4.17
N TYR A 273 -9.88 0.01 5.18
CA TYR A 273 -9.47 -1.37 4.99
C TYR A 273 -10.04 -2.27 6.09
N CYS A 274 -11.11 -2.97 5.73
CA CYS A 274 -11.83 -3.89 6.58
C CYS A 274 -12.32 -5.10 5.77
N PRO A 275 -11.38 -5.94 5.28
CA PRO A 275 -11.74 -7.13 4.52
C PRO A 275 -12.71 -7.97 5.34
N SER A 276 -13.82 -8.33 4.70
CA SER A 276 -14.76 -9.25 5.30
C SER A 276 -14.02 -10.57 5.51
N THR A 277 -14.05 -11.14 6.72
CA THR A 277 -13.48 -12.47 7.02
C THR A 277 -14.18 -13.63 6.28
N ALA A 278 -14.85 -13.35 5.15
CA ALA A 278 -15.47 -14.29 4.24
C ALA A 278 -14.45 -14.97 3.31
N SER A 279 -13.29 -15.36 3.83
CA SER A 279 -12.28 -16.14 3.08
C SER A 279 -11.32 -16.93 3.99
N VAL A 280 -11.49 -16.94 5.32
CA VAL A 280 -11.23 -18.19 6.02
C VAL A 280 -12.43 -19.05 5.67
N SER A 281 -12.24 -19.93 4.69
CA SER A 281 -13.08 -21.10 4.56
C SER A 281 -12.93 -21.91 5.85
N ASP A 282 -13.69 -21.50 6.86
CA ASP A 282 -14.39 -22.43 7.69
C ASP A 282 -14.95 -23.46 6.71
N LEU A 283 -14.30 -24.62 6.67
CA LEU A 283 -14.81 -25.88 6.13
C LEU A 283 -16.08 -26.30 6.90
N THR A 284 -16.96 -25.35 7.25
CA THR A 284 -18.40 -25.50 7.16
C THR A 284 -18.77 -25.74 5.70
N THR A 285 -18.30 -26.89 5.23
CA THR A 285 -18.98 -27.71 4.26
C THR A 285 -20.48 -27.49 4.47
N ASN A 286 -21.09 -26.89 3.47
CA ASN A 286 -22.50 -26.96 3.19
C ASN A 286 -22.80 -28.44 2.83
N SER A 287 -22.57 -29.32 3.81
CA SER A 287 -22.63 -30.76 3.67
C SER A 287 -23.93 -31.20 4.29
N THR A 288 -24.85 -31.52 3.39
CA THR A 288 -25.92 -32.49 3.57
C THR A 288 -25.39 -33.90 3.93
N ARG A 289 -24.21 -34.01 4.56
CA ARG A 289 -23.59 -35.29 4.89
C ARG A 289 -24.08 -35.77 6.25
N THR A 290 -24.53 -37.01 6.27
CA THR A 290 -25.05 -37.66 7.46
C THR A 290 -23.93 -38.49 8.08
N LEU A 291 -23.65 -38.28 9.37
CA LEU A 291 -22.72 -39.14 10.11
C LEU A 291 -23.27 -40.58 10.13
N LEU A 292 -22.54 -41.52 9.52
CA LEU A 292 -22.92 -42.92 9.48
C LEU A 292 -22.44 -43.67 10.74
N LYS A 293 -21.17 -43.49 11.11
CA LYS A 293 -20.56 -44.19 12.25
C LYS A 293 -19.35 -43.47 12.82
N ILE A 294 -19.08 -43.73 14.10
CA ILE A 294 -17.88 -43.28 14.80
C ILE A 294 -17.08 -44.52 15.17
N THR A 295 -15.82 -44.59 14.80
CA THR A 295 -14.94 -45.72 15.14
C THR A 295 -13.72 -45.27 15.92
N ASP A 296 -13.19 -46.14 16.79
CA ASP A 296 -11.87 -45.93 17.38
C ASP A 296 -10.74 -46.23 16.38
N ILE A 297 -9.49 -46.01 16.79
CA ILE A 297 -8.30 -46.29 15.98
C ILE A 297 -8.13 -47.75 15.58
N LEU A 298 -8.88 -48.67 16.18
CA LEU A 298 -8.91 -50.11 15.85
C LEU A 298 -10.11 -50.48 14.96
N GLY A 299 -10.88 -49.49 14.49
CA GLY A 299 -12.03 -49.68 13.61
C GLY A 299 -13.30 -50.20 14.31
N ARG A 300 -13.36 -50.15 15.65
CA ARG A 300 -14.54 -50.59 16.41
C ARG A 300 -15.51 -49.44 16.57
N GLU A 301 -16.79 -49.69 16.27
CA GLU A 301 -17.84 -48.68 16.47
C GLU A 301 -17.97 -48.28 17.95
N THR A 302 -18.05 -46.97 18.19
CA THR A 302 -18.11 -46.38 19.52
C THR A 302 -18.96 -45.11 19.53
N LYS A 303 -19.12 -44.50 20.70
CA LYS A 303 -19.80 -43.21 20.89
C LYS A 303 -18.76 -42.11 21.13
N LYS A 304 -19.14 -40.85 20.89
CA LYS A 304 -18.29 -39.68 21.14
C LYS A 304 -17.81 -39.65 22.59
N THR A 305 -16.49 -39.68 22.79
CA THR A 305 -15.85 -39.54 24.10
C THR A 305 -14.68 -38.55 24.01
N ALA A 306 -14.53 -37.69 25.03
CA ALA A 306 -13.64 -36.53 24.96
C ALA A 306 -12.14 -36.83 25.17
N ARG A 307 -11.73 -38.10 25.23
CA ARG A 307 -10.36 -38.50 25.60
C ARG A 307 -9.74 -39.57 24.70
N GLN A 308 -10.29 -39.77 23.51
CA GLN A 308 -9.77 -40.74 22.54
C GLN A 308 -9.81 -40.13 21.14
N THR A 309 -8.81 -40.45 20.32
CA THR A 309 -8.84 -40.18 18.89
C THR A 309 -9.89 -41.09 18.26
N LEU A 310 -10.84 -40.49 17.54
CA LEU A 310 -11.97 -41.14 16.92
C LEU A 310 -12.01 -40.75 15.45
N PHE A 311 -12.51 -41.66 14.62
CA PHE A 311 -12.79 -41.43 13.21
C PHE A 311 -14.30 -41.32 12.99
N TYR A 312 -14.74 -40.24 12.36
CA TYR A 312 -16.13 -39.94 12.00
C TYR A 312 -16.32 -40.21 10.52
N ILE A 313 -17.16 -41.18 10.19
CA ILE A 313 -17.36 -41.64 8.81
C ILE A 313 -18.72 -41.16 8.33
N TYR A 314 -18.73 -40.46 7.21
CA TYR A 314 -19.93 -39.83 6.63
C TYR A 314 -20.44 -40.61 5.41
N ASP A 315 -21.67 -40.33 5.00
CA ASP A 315 -22.37 -40.96 3.87
C ASP A 315 -21.79 -40.64 2.49
N ASP A 316 -21.04 -39.54 2.38
CA ASP A 316 -20.25 -39.18 1.21
C ASP A 316 -18.89 -39.90 1.11
N GLY A 317 -18.56 -40.74 2.11
CA GLY A 317 -17.31 -41.50 2.19
C GLY A 317 -16.13 -40.75 2.81
N THR A 318 -16.31 -39.51 3.28
CA THR A 318 -15.28 -38.77 4.00
C THR A 318 -15.06 -39.31 5.42
N VAL A 319 -13.83 -39.14 5.93
CA VAL A 319 -13.44 -39.53 7.30
C VAL A 319 -12.73 -38.37 7.98
N GLU A 320 -13.20 -37.99 9.16
CA GLU A 320 -12.61 -36.96 10.05
C GLU A 320 -12.08 -37.55 11.35
#